data_AF-A0A1V4TRL5-F1
#
_entry.id   AF-A0A1V4TRL5-F1
#
_cell.length_a   1.000
_cell.length_b   1.000
_cell.length_c   1.000
_cell.angle_alpha   90.00
_cell.angle_beta   90.00
_cell.angle_gamma   90.00
#
_symmetry.space_group_name_H-M   'P 1'
#
loop_
_entity.id
_entity.type
_entity.pdbx_description
1 polymer ?
#
loop_
_entity_poly.entity_id
_entity_poly.type
_entity_poly.pdbx_seq_one_letter_code
_entity_poly.pdbx_strand_id
1 'polypeptide(L)'
;MSPSTEDNLGRRRYLLERDKAVEEALEKVRRAPDSEWGTLTSADRAMLRSVITEVWDTSERSRWKQFCFSTLTRADILRLIALGDEIKTLHHLSDRALAAAEAILLSCGLGPRAE
;
A
#
# COMPACT_ATOMS: atom_id res chain seq x y z
N MET A 1 -6.11 0.07 -34.41
CA MET A 1 -4.99 -0.85 -34.14
C MET A 1 -5.33 -1.59 -32.86
N SER A 2 -5.56 -2.90 -32.94
CA SER A 2 -5.80 -3.73 -31.75
C SER A 2 -4.47 -3.96 -31.03
N PRO A 3 -4.40 -3.90 -29.69
CA PRO A 3 -3.18 -4.21 -28.96
C PRO A 3 -2.75 -5.65 -29.29
N SER A 4 -1.46 -5.83 -29.54
CA SER A 4 -0.85 -7.10 -29.93
C SER A 4 -1.08 -8.16 -28.83
N THR A 5 -1.08 -9.45 -29.18
CA THR A 5 -1.18 -10.54 -28.19
C THR A 5 -0.10 -10.43 -27.09
N GLU A 6 1.10 -9.96 -27.45
CA GLU A 6 2.20 -9.71 -26.52
C GLU A 6 1.94 -8.53 -25.57
N ASP A 7 1.33 -7.43 -26.04
CA ASP A 7 0.96 -6.28 -25.20
C ASP A 7 -0.08 -6.67 -24.13
N ASN A 8 -1.02 -7.55 -24.51
CA ASN A 8 -2.01 -8.09 -23.60
C ASN A 8 -1.37 -9.04 -22.56
N LEU A 9 -0.36 -9.82 -22.94
CA LEU A 9 0.37 -10.71 -22.03
C LEU A 9 1.22 -9.91 -21.03
N GLY A 10 1.93 -8.87 -21.49
CA GLY A 10 2.73 -7.99 -20.65
C GLY A 10 1.87 -7.26 -19.60
N ARG A 11 0.75 -6.66 -20.02
CA ARG A 11 -0.19 -6.00 -19.10
C ARG A 11 -0.79 -6.98 -18.11
N ARG A 12 -1.16 -8.19 -18.55
CA ARG A 12 -1.74 -9.20 -17.66
C ARG A 12 -0.74 -9.69 -16.62
N ARG A 13 0.52 -9.89 -17.00
CA ARG A 13 1.60 -10.26 -16.07
C ARG A 13 1.84 -9.16 -15.03
N TYR A 14 1.89 -7.90 -15.47
CA TYR A 14 2.04 -6.74 -14.59
C TYR A 14 0.93 -6.67 -13.54
N LEU A 15 -0.33 -6.80 -13.96
CA LEU A 15 -1.48 -6.77 -13.05
C LEU A 15 -1.44 -7.93 -12.04
N LEU A 16 -1.05 -9.13 -12.48
CA LEU A 16 -0.90 -10.29 -11.58
C LEU A 16 0.22 -10.09 -10.56
N GLU A 17 1.37 -9.55 -10.98
CA GLU A 17 2.47 -9.25 -10.07
C GLU A 17 2.08 -8.19 -9.04
N ARG A 18 1.35 -7.16 -9.47
CA ARG A 18 0.80 -6.13 -8.59
C ARG A 18 -0.14 -6.73 -7.57
N ASP A 19 -1.16 -7.44 -8.03
CA ASP A 19 -2.20 -7.98 -7.15
C ASP A 19 -1.59 -8.93 -6.12
N LYS A 20 -0.65 -9.77 -6.55
CA LYS A 20 0.11 -10.65 -5.66
C LYS A 20 0.91 -9.86 -4.62
N ALA A 21 1.67 -8.85 -5.04
CA ALA A 21 2.48 -8.05 -4.12
C ALA A 21 1.62 -7.28 -3.11
N VAL A 22 0.51 -6.69 -3.56
CA VAL A 22 -0.45 -5.99 -2.71
C VAL A 22 -1.09 -6.94 -1.71
N GLU A 23 -1.48 -8.14 -2.13
CA GLU A 23 -2.04 -9.16 -1.22
C GLU A 23 -1.01 -9.62 -0.18
N GLU A 24 0.23 -9.86 -0.58
CA GLU A 24 1.33 -10.19 0.34
C GLU A 24 1.58 -9.05 1.36
N ALA A 25 1.54 -7.80 0.92
CA ALA A 25 1.67 -6.64 1.80
C ALA A 25 0.49 -6.56 2.79
N LEU A 26 -0.75 -6.70 2.33
CA LEU A 26 -1.93 -6.69 3.19
C LEU A 26 -1.91 -7.84 4.22
N GLU A 27 -1.45 -9.03 3.84
CA GLU A 27 -1.31 -10.13 4.79
C GLU A 27 -0.24 -9.85 5.85
N LYS A 28 0.85 -9.17 5.50
CA LYS A 28 1.84 -8.69 6.48
C LYS A 28 1.24 -7.66 7.43
N VAL A 29 0.47 -6.69 6.92
CA VAL A 29 -0.24 -5.72 7.77
C VAL A 29 -1.22 -6.42 8.70
N ARG A 30 -2.01 -7.38 8.19
CA ARG A 30 -2.97 -8.16 8.99
C ARG A 30 -2.31 -8.94 10.12
N ARG A 31 -1.09 -9.44 9.90
CA ARG A 31 -0.31 -10.19 10.90
C ARG A 31 0.52 -9.30 11.81
N ALA A 32 0.64 -8.01 11.53
CA ALA A 32 1.41 -7.11 12.38
C ALA A 32 0.73 -6.99 13.75
N PRO A 33 1.50 -7.11 14.85
CA PRO A 33 0.96 -7.21 16.21
C PRO A 33 0.13 -6.00 16.62
N ASP A 34 0.58 -4.80 16.22
CA ASP A 34 -0.05 -3.52 16.57
C ASP A 34 -0.98 -2.98 15.47
N SER A 35 -1.31 -3.81 14.47
CA SER A 35 -2.18 -3.38 13.35
C SER A 35 -3.62 -3.14 13.77
N GLU A 36 -4.07 -3.82 14.84
CA GLU A 36 -5.47 -3.89 15.25
C GLU A 36 -6.42 -4.15 14.07
N TRP A 37 -6.01 -4.99 13.12
CA TRP A 37 -6.71 -5.21 11.85
C TRP A 37 -8.20 -5.51 12.00
N GLY A 38 -8.58 -6.21 13.07
CA GLY A 38 -9.97 -6.54 13.40
C GLY A 38 -10.87 -5.32 13.61
N THR A 39 -10.30 -4.16 13.95
CA THR A 39 -11.03 -2.89 14.18
C THR A 39 -11.34 -2.13 12.89
N LEU A 40 -10.65 -2.44 11.79
CA LEU A 40 -10.82 -1.77 10.51
C LEU A 40 -12.11 -2.23 9.82
N THR A 41 -12.88 -1.27 9.29
CA THR A 41 -14.08 -1.56 8.49
C THR A 41 -13.71 -2.13 7.12
N SER A 42 -14.69 -2.66 6.39
CA SER A 42 -14.48 -3.09 5.00
C SER A 42 -14.04 -1.94 4.09
N ALA A 43 -14.56 -0.74 4.32
CA ALA A 43 -14.16 0.47 3.59
C ALA A 43 -12.72 0.88 3.89
N ASP A 44 -12.29 0.81 5.15
CA ASP A 44 -10.91 1.09 5.56
C ASP A 44 -9.93 0.13 4.89
N ARG A 45 -10.24 -1.17 4.88
CA ARG A 45 -9.41 -2.20 4.24
C ARG A 45 -9.35 -2.02 2.72
N ALA A 46 -10.47 -1.64 2.10
CA ALA A 46 -10.51 -1.34 0.67
C ALA A 46 -9.65 -0.11 0.34
N MET A 47 -9.73 0.94 1.17
CA MET A 47 -8.93 2.14 0.98
C MET A 47 -7.44 1.88 1.16
N LEU A 48 -7.07 1.13 2.21
CA LEU A 48 -5.70 0.70 2.43
C LEU A 48 -5.15 -0.08 1.23
N ARG A 49 -5.95 -0.99 0.65
CA ARG A 49 -5.58 -1.72 -0.57
C ARG A 49 -5.31 -0.77 -1.73
N SER A 50 -6.18 0.22 -1.96
CA SER A 50 -5.98 1.23 -3.00
C SER A 50 -4.67 2.00 -2.81
N VAL A 51 -4.40 2.48 -1.59
CA VAL A 51 -3.15 3.22 -1.27
C VAL A 51 -1.92 2.36 -1.52
N ILE A 52 -1.90 1.11 -1.03
CA ILE A 52 -0.78 0.18 -1.24
C ILE A 52 -0.59 -0.13 -2.74
N THR A 53 -1.67 -0.17 -3.52
CA THR A 53 -1.63 -0.39 -4.97
C THR A 53 -0.98 0.79 -5.69
N GLU A 54 -1.39 2.02 -5.36
CA GLU A 54 -0.79 3.25 -5.89
C GLU A 54 0.69 3.37 -5.54
N VAL A 55 1.07 3.03 -4.30
CA VAL A 55 2.47 2.96 -3.90
C VAL A 55 3.22 1.91 -4.72
N TRP A 56 2.67 0.71 -4.92
CA TRP A 56 3.34 -0.30 -5.75
C TRP A 56 3.50 0.13 -7.22
N ASP A 57 2.50 0.82 -7.76
CA ASP A 57 2.47 1.28 -9.16
C ASP A 57 3.48 2.41 -9.41
N THR A 58 3.82 3.18 -8.37
CA THR A 58 4.72 4.36 -8.46
C THR A 58 6.12 4.11 -7.88
N SER A 59 6.26 3.24 -6.89
CA SER A 59 7.54 2.93 -6.27
C SER A 59 8.37 1.93 -7.09
N GLU A 60 9.68 2.11 -7.04
CA GLU A 60 10.63 1.12 -7.56
C GLU A 60 10.52 -0.22 -6.82
N ARG A 61 10.74 -1.33 -7.54
CA ARG A 61 10.75 -2.68 -6.96
C ARG A 61 11.80 -2.86 -5.86
N SER A 62 12.90 -2.10 -5.94
CA SER A 62 13.97 -2.03 -4.93
C SER A 62 13.46 -1.43 -3.61
N ARG A 63 12.65 -0.37 -3.68
CA ARG A 63 12.01 0.31 -2.54
C ARG A 63 10.89 -0.52 -1.95
N TRP A 64 10.07 -1.16 -2.78
CA TRP A 64 8.97 -2.01 -2.33
C TRP A 64 9.42 -3.07 -1.31
N LYS A 65 10.60 -3.66 -1.52
CA LYS A 65 11.17 -4.69 -0.63
C LYS A 65 11.65 -4.13 0.71
N GLN A 66 11.83 -2.82 0.84
CA GLN A 66 12.28 -2.13 2.05
C GLN A 66 11.12 -1.69 2.94
N PHE A 67 9.89 -1.71 2.44
CA PHE A 67 8.71 -1.31 3.23
C PHE A 67 8.38 -2.32 4.33
N CYS A 68 8.11 -1.80 5.53
CA CYS A 68 7.89 -2.60 6.73
C CYS A 68 6.41 -2.80 7.03
N PHE A 69 5.70 -3.45 6.11
CA PHE A 69 4.29 -3.80 6.28
C PHE A 69 4.00 -4.63 7.55
N SER A 70 4.97 -5.40 8.04
CA SER A 70 4.81 -6.27 9.23
C SER A 70 4.97 -5.54 10.57
N THR A 71 5.34 -4.26 10.58
CA THR A 71 5.51 -3.46 11.80
C THR A 71 4.62 -2.22 11.82
N LEU A 72 3.65 -2.12 10.90
CA LEU A 72 2.73 -0.99 10.87
C LEU A 72 1.80 -1.04 12.08
N THR A 73 1.71 0.09 12.77
CA THR A 73 0.77 0.28 13.86
C THR A 73 -0.61 0.68 13.31
N ARG A 74 -1.65 0.59 14.14
CA ARG A 74 -2.98 1.11 13.81
C ARG A 74 -2.93 2.58 13.41
N ALA A 75 -2.12 3.39 14.09
CA ALA A 75 -1.98 4.81 13.77
C ALA A 75 -1.40 5.04 12.36
N ASP A 76 -0.41 4.24 11.97
CA ASP A 76 0.19 4.28 10.63
C ASP A 76 -0.82 3.85 9.56
N ILE A 77 -1.58 2.79 9.83
CA ILE A 77 -2.62 2.30 8.92
C ILE A 77 -3.71 3.36 8.70
N LEU A 78 -4.18 4.01 9.77
CA LEU A 78 -5.17 5.08 9.65
C LEU A 78 -4.63 6.30 8.90
N ARG A 79 -3.35 6.64 9.08
CA ARG A 79 -2.70 7.69 8.29
C ARG A 79 -2.64 7.32 6.81
N LEU A 80 -2.28 6.08 6.48
CA LEU A 80 -2.31 5.58 5.10
C LEU A 80 -3.72 5.66 4.50
N ILE A 81 -4.74 5.22 5.24
CA ILE A 81 -6.15 5.30 4.80
C ILE A 81 -6.57 6.75 4.53
N ALA A 82 -6.19 7.68 5.41
CA ALA A 82 -6.50 9.10 5.24
C ALA A 82 -5.86 9.72 4.00
N LEU A 83 -4.65 9.29 3.61
CA LEU A 83 -4.02 9.71 2.35
C LEU A 83 -4.82 9.20 1.14
N GLY A 84 -5.45 8.03 1.27
CA GLY A 84 -6.28 7.43 0.23
C GLY A 84 -7.56 8.18 -0.10
N ASP A 85 -8.00 9.14 0.74
CA ASP A 85 -9.16 9.97 0.39
C ASP A 85 -8.95 10.77 -0.90
N GLU A 86 -7.71 11.11 -1.25
CA GLU A 86 -7.37 11.72 -2.55
C GLU A 86 -7.73 10.80 -3.73
N ILE A 87 -7.66 9.47 -3.57
CA ILE A 87 -7.99 8.51 -4.63
C ILE A 87 -9.48 8.57 -4.97
N LYS A 88 -10.35 8.87 -4.00
CA LYS A 88 -11.80 8.99 -4.25
C LYS A 88 -12.13 10.15 -5.21
N THR A 89 -11.32 11.20 -5.21
CA THR A 89 -11.58 12.44 -5.96
C THR A 89 -10.68 12.58 -7.18
N LEU A 90 -9.41 12.20 -7.07
CA LEU A 90 -8.37 12.35 -8.10
C LEU A 90 -8.08 11.04 -8.85
N HIS A 91 -8.57 9.90 -8.37
CA HIS A 91 -8.25 8.55 -8.88
C HIS A 91 -6.78 8.12 -8.78
N HIS A 92 -5.93 8.92 -8.13
CA HIS A 92 -4.53 8.64 -7.86
C HIS A 92 -4.10 9.38 -6.59
N LEU A 93 -2.96 9.00 -6.01
CA LEU A 93 -2.31 9.77 -4.95
C LEU A 93 -1.45 10.87 -5.56
N SER A 94 -1.51 12.08 -5.00
CA SER A 94 -0.56 13.13 -5.36
C SER A 94 0.88 12.73 -4.98
N ASP A 95 1.89 13.31 -5.64
CA ASP A 95 3.31 13.06 -5.31
C ASP A 95 3.60 13.30 -3.82
N ARG A 96 2.93 14.29 -3.23
CA ARG A 96 3.03 14.59 -1.79
C ARG A 96 2.44 13.46 -0.94
N ALA A 97 1.27 12.95 -1.29
CA ALA A 97 0.63 11.85 -0.58
C ALA A 97 1.41 10.54 -0.73
N LEU A 98 1.98 10.28 -1.90
CA LEU A 98 2.88 9.15 -2.15
C LEU A 98 4.13 9.24 -1.28
N ALA A 99 4.81 10.38 -1.26
CA ALA A 99 6.00 10.58 -0.42
C ALA A 99 5.67 10.39 1.08
N ALA A 100 4.50 10.85 1.53
CA ALA A 100 4.03 10.64 2.89
C ALA A 100 3.74 9.16 3.18
N ALA A 101 3.10 8.44 2.24
CA ALA A 101 2.84 7.01 2.36
C ALA A 101 4.14 6.21 2.41
N GLU A 102 5.11 6.49 1.53
CA GLU A 102 6.43 5.86 1.54
C GLU A 102 7.16 6.12 2.87
N ALA A 103 7.10 7.35 3.40
CA ALA A 103 7.73 7.68 4.67
C ALA A 103 7.16 6.86 5.84
N ILE A 104 5.83 6.65 5.87
CA ILE A 104 5.17 5.78 6.86
C ILE A 104 5.59 4.31 6.65
N LEU A 105 5.65 3.85 5.41
CA LEU A 105 6.03 2.48 5.09
C LEU A 105 7.52 2.18 5.38
N LEU A 106 8.35 3.21 5.43
CA LEU A 106 9.78 3.13 5.78
C LEU A 106 10.06 3.40 7.26
N SER A 107 9.09 3.85 8.07
CA SER A 107 9.30 4.24 9.47
C SER A 107 9.41 3.07 10.45
N CYS A 108 9.98 1.95 10.00
CA CYS A 108 10.16 0.74 10.78
C CYS A 108 10.90 1.04 12.10
N GLY A 109 10.22 0.90 13.23
CA GLY A 109 10.84 1.09 14.55
C GLY A 109 10.78 2.50 15.15
N LEU A 110 10.02 3.44 14.57
CA LEU A 110 9.66 4.72 15.21
C LEU A 110 8.30 4.69 15.91
N GLY A 111 7.87 3.52 16.40
CA GLY A 111 6.88 3.49 17.47
C GLY A 111 7.47 4.22 18.68
N PRO A 112 6.68 4.96 19.48
CA PRO A 112 7.20 5.59 20.69
C PRO A 112 7.78 4.48 21.56
N ARG A 113 9.11 4.43 21.67
CA ARG A 113 9.76 3.72 22.77
C ARG A 113 9.30 4.44 24.03
N ALA A 114 8.29 3.88 24.68
CA ALA A 114 7.99 4.22 26.06
C ALA A 114 9.19 3.76 26.89
N GLU A 115 10.08 4.69 27.21
CA GLU A 115 10.92 4.62 28.41
C GLU A 115 10.10 5.11 29.62
#